data_AF-A0A2G5X8N8-F1
#
_entry.id   AF-A0A2G5X8N8-F1
#
_cell.length_a   1.000
_cell.length_b   1.000
_cell.length_c   1.000
_cell.angle_alpha   90.00
_cell.angle_beta   90.00
_cell.angle_gamma   90.00
#
_symmetry.space_group_name_H-M   'P 1'
#
loop_
_entity.id
_entity.type
_entity.pdbx_description
1 polymer ?
#
loop_
_entity_poly.entity_id
_entity_poly.type
_entity_poly.pdbx_seq_one_letter_code
_entity_poly.pdbx_strand_id
1 'polypeptide(L)'
;MLDIIKRNALKGVNANSPVELMGAIVTQAPPELTIQLKNDSKLPIPKEIIIVAEHLTRHKRKVQIKSSDIKDFTMSPDKDVHGYEAIDITEAEVTFLDELKAGDEVLVTALQGGQAYYIADRVVRYE
;
A
#
# COMPACT_ATOMS: atom_id res chain seq x y z
N MET A 1 -2.26 14.93 -41.87
CA MET A 1 -1.31 15.95 -41.32
C MET A 1 -1.76 16.50 -39.97
N LEU A 2 -3.05 16.83 -39.79
CA LEU A 2 -3.59 17.35 -38.52
C LEU A 2 -3.29 16.44 -37.31
N ASP A 3 -3.36 15.12 -37.50
CA ASP A 3 -3.11 14.14 -36.42
C ASP A 3 -1.66 14.12 -35.94
N ILE A 4 -0.70 14.42 -36.81
CA ILE A 4 0.72 14.48 -36.45
C ILE A 4 0.99 15.72 -35.60
N ILE A 5 0.36 16.85 -35.95
CA ILE A 5 0.46 18.11 -35.21
C ILE A 5 -0.19 17.96 -33.83
N LYS A 6 -1.40 17.38 -33.76
CA LYS A 6 -2.08 17.07 -32.49
C LYS A 6 -1.25 16.15 -31.62
N ARG A 7 -0.70 15.07 -32.19
CA ARG A 7 0.13 14.11 -31.45
C ARG A 7 1.41 14.74 -30.91
N ASN A 8 2.07 15.61 -31.68
CA ASN A 8 3.27 16.32 -31.22
C ASN A 8 2.94 17.39 -30.16
N ALA A 9 1.82 18.09 -30.29
CA ALA A 9 1.35 19.03 -29.27
C ALA A 9 1.01 18.32 -27.95
N LEU A 10 0.32 17.18 -28.00
CA LEU A 10 0.03 16.34 -26.83
C LEU A 10 1.30 15.81 -26.16
N LYS A 11 2.30 15.38 -26.95
CA LYS A 11 3.61 14.99 -26.41
C LYS A 11 4.30 16.13 -25.67
N GLY A 12 4.20 17.37 -26.18
CA GLY A 12 4.75 18.56 -25.51
C GLY A 12 4.02 18.91 -24.20
N VAL A 13 2.69 18.73 -24.15
CA VAL A 13 1.89 18.95 -22.93
C VAL A 13 2.16 17.86 -21.88
N ASN A 14 2.23 16.59 -22.28
CA ASN A 14 2.61 15.49 -21.38
C ASN A 14 4.03 15.65 -20.83
N ALA A 15 4.95 16.24 -21.59
CA ALA A 15 6.27 16.59 -21.08
C ALA A 15 6.23 17.66 -19.97
N ASN A 16 5.17 18.47 -19.91
CA ASN A 16 5.01 19.56 -18.94
C ASN A 16 4.18 19.17 -17.70
N SER A 17 3.53 18.00 -17.71
CA SER A 17 2.83 17.41 -16.55
C SER A 17 3.40 16.01 -16.30
N PRO A 18 4.55 15.92 -15.60
CA PRO A 18 5.30 14.66 -15.48
C PRO A 18 4.59 13.58 -14.65
N VAL A 19 3.53 13.98 -13.93
CA VAL A 19 2.85 13.18 -12.92
C VAL A 19 1.34 13.42 -13.04
N GLU A 20 0.56 12.36 -13.22
CA GLU A 20 -0.90 12.39 -13.21
C GLU A 20 -1.44 11.44 -12.12
N LEU A 21 -2.40 11.91 -11.33
CA LEU A 21 -3.07 11.13 -10.29
C LEU A 21 -4.40 10.59 -10.80
N MET A 22 -4.61 9.29 -10.64
CA MET A 22 -5.76 8.57 -11.19
C MET A 22 -6.26 7.53 -10.19
N GLY A 23 -7.56 7.25 -10.21
CA GLY A 23 -8.11 6.09 -9.51
C GLY A 23 -7.99 4.83 -10.36
N ALA A 24 -7.63 3.71 -9.74
CA ALA A 24 -7.64 2.39 -10.38
C ALA A 24 -8.29 1.35 -9.47
N ILE A 25 -8.66 0.22 -10.07
CA ILE A 25 -9.18 -0.94 -9.37
C ILE A 25 -8.19 -2.09 -9.56
N VAL A 26 -7.84 -2.77 -8.47
CA VAL A 26 -7.03 -3.99 -8.53
C VAL A 26 -7.88 -5.11 -9.12
N THR A 27 -7.47 -5.65 -10.26
CA THR A 27 -8.17 -6.76 -10.93
C THR A 27 -7.62 -8.12 -10.52
N GLN A 28 -6.31 -8.20 -10.30
CA GLN A 28 -5.63 -9.40 -9.81
C GLN A 28 -4.69 -9.01 -8.67
N ALA A 29 -4.71 -9.79 -7.59
CA ALA A 29 -3.84 -9.59 -6.43
C ALA A 29 -2.39 -10.05 -6.71
N PRO A 30 -1.40 -9.62 -5.90
CA PRO A 30 -0.04 -10.15 -5.96
C PRO A 30 -0.04 -11.69 -5.85
N PRO A 31 0.88 -12.40 -6.55
CA PRO A 31 2.06 -11.91 -7.27
C PRO A 31 1.80 -11.46 -8.72
N GLU A 32 0.64 -11.79 -9.31
CA GLU A 32 0.26 -11.41 -10.67
C GLU A 32 -0.57 -10.11 -10.65
N LEU A 33 -0.03 -9.08 -10.00
CA LEU A 33 -0.72 -7.82 -9.78
C LEU A 33 -1.09 -7.14 -11.10
N THR A 34 -2.39 -6.89 -11.28
CA THR A 34 -2.91 -6.18 -12.45
C THR A 34 -3.92 -5.14 -11.99
N ILE A 35 -3.81 -3.91 -12.50
CA ILE A 35 -4.75 -2.82 -12.19
C ILE A 35 -5.47 -2.34 -13.45
N GLN A 36 -6.64 -1.77 -13.26
CA GLN A 36 -7.43 -1.15 -14.32
C GLN A 36 -7.76 0.29 -13.94
N LEU A 37 -7.39 1.25 -14.79
CA LEU A 37 -7.69 2.66 -14.55
C LEU A 37 -9.20 2.89 -14.65
N LYS A 38 -9.76 3.70 -13.75
CA LYS A 38 -11.20 4.04 -13.77
C LYS A 38 -11.60 4.84 -15.02
N ASN A 39 -10.69 5.65 -15.54
CA ASN A 39 -10.95 6.52 -16.69
C ASN A 39 -10.76 5.81 -18.05
N ASP A 40 -10.05 4.69 -18.09
CA ASP A 40 -9.85 3.90 -19.32
C ASP A 40 -9.92 2.41 -19.00
N SER A 41 -11.06 1.80 -19.33
CA SER A 41 -11.34 0.40 -19.05
C SER A 41 -10.72 -0.57 -20.07
N LYS A 42 -10.03 -0.09 -21.12
CA LYS A 42 -9.66 -0.95 -22.24
C LYS A 42 -8.30 -1.62 -22.11
N LEU A 43 -7.38 -1.10 -21.31
CA LEU A 43 -6.06 -1.71 -21.12
C LEU A 43 -5.78 -2.03 -19.65
N PRO A 44 -5.66 -3.32 -19.27
CA PRO A 44 -5.12 -3.68 -17.98
C PRO A 44 -3.62 -3.34 -17.93
N ILE A 45 -3.19 -2.75 -16.82
CA ILE A 45 -1.78 -2.42 -16.56
C ILE A 45 -1.17 -3.62 -15.82
N PRO A 46 -0.13 -4.24 -16.37
CA PRO A 46 0.46 -5.43 -15.79
C PRO A 46 1.58 -5.09 -14.79
N LYS A 47 1.95 -6.04 -13.93
CA LYS A 47 2.91 -5.86 -12.82
C LYS A 47 4.27 -5.31 -13.22
N GLU A 48 4.73 -5.53 -14.45
CA GLU A 48 6.07 -5.15 -14.93
C GLU A 48 6.30 -3.64 -14.90
N ILE A 49 5.23 -2.86 -15.00
CA ILE A 49 5.28 -1.40 -14.97
C ILE A 49 4.58 -0.81 -13.73
N ILE A 50 4.28 -1.64 -12.72
CA ILE A 50 3.68 -1.21 -11.47
C ILE A 50 4.75 -1.17 -10.37
N ILE A 51 4.78 -0.07 -9.65
CA ILE A 51 5.58 0.12 -8.45
C ILE A 51 4.61 0.25 -7.29
N VAL A 52 4.78 -0.53 -6.23
CA VAL A 52 3.85 -0.58 -5.09
C VAL A 52 4.58 -0.09 -3.84
N ALA A 53 3.92 0.75 -3.04
CA ALA A 53 4.42 1.12 -1.72
C ALA A 53 4.54 -0.13 -0.82
N GLU A 54 5.65 -0.27 -0.09
CA GLU A 54 5.96 -1.46 0.73
C GLU A 54 4.83 -1.82 1.71
N HIS A 55 4.14 -0.84 2.27
CA HIS A 55 3.07 -1.10 3.23
C HIS A 55 1.85 -1.82 2.62
N LEU A 56 1.72 -1.84 1.29
CA LEU A 56 0.69 -2.56 0.53
C LEU A 56 1.16 -3.95 0.07
N THR A 57 2.36 -4.38 0.47
CA THR A 57 2.92 -5.71 0.19
C THR A 57 3.16 -6.49 1.48
N ARG A 58 3.37 -7.80 1.36
CA ARG A 58 3.73 -8.64 2.50
C ARG A 58 5.18 -8.37 2.85
N HIS A 59 5.37 -7.75 4.00
CA HIS A 59 6.68 -7.39 4.51
C HIS A 59 6.78 -7.64 6.01
N LYS A 60 8.01 -7.66 6.52
CA LYS A 60 8.32 -7.93 7.92
C LYS A 60 8.97 -6.70 8.53
N ARG A 61 8.58 -6.33 9.76
CA ARG A 61 9.25 -5.26 10.52
C ARG A 61 9.64 -5.76 11.90
N LYS A 62 10.81 -5.30 12.35
CA LYS A 62 11.23 -5.44 13.74
C LYS A 62 10.56 -4.36 14.58
N VAL A 63 9.95 -4.75 15.68
CA VAL A 63 9.28 -3.85 16.61
C VAL A 63 9.75 -4.11 18.04
N GLN A 64 9.79 -3.05 18.84
CA GLN A 64 9.93 -3.12 20.28
C GLN A 64 8.57 -2.80 20.90
N ILE A 65 8.06 -3.69 21.74
CA ILE A 65 6.79 -3.49 22.45
C ILE A 65 7.11 -3.27 23.91
N LYS A 66 6.82 -2.07 24.42
CA LYS A 66 6.95 -1.75 25.83
C LYS A 66 5.58 -1.74 26.48
N SER A 67 5.41 -2.44 27.59
CA SER A 67 4.17 -2.41 28.37
C SER A 67 4.34 -1.52 29.60
N SER A 68 3.35 -0.68 29.87
CA SER A 68 3.38 0.28 30.99
C SER A 68 2.71 -0.26 32.26
N ASP A 69 1.69 -1.11 32.13
CA ASP A 69 0.89 -1.61 33.25
C ASP A 69 0.41 -3.04 32.98
N ILE A 70 0.75 -3.98 33.87
CA ILE A 70 0.15 -5.30 33.93
C ILE A 70 -0.85 -5.30 35.10
N LYS A 71 -2.15 -5.36 34.79
CA LYS A 71 -3.22 -5.18 35.78
C LYS A 71 -3.66 -6.47 36.52
N ASP A 72 -2.88 -7.55 36.44
CA ASP A 72 -3.28 -8.84 37.00
C ASP A 72 -2.21 -9.43 37.92
N PHE A 73 -2.61 -9.75 39.16
CA PHE A 73 -1.79 -10.39 40.18
C PHE A 73 -2.34 -11.79 40.45
N THR A 74 -1.48 -12.81 40.39
CA THR A 74 -1.85 -14.15 40.85
C THR A 74 -1.59 -14.26 42.35
N MET A 75 -2.64 -14.50 43.15
CA MET A 75 -2.49 -14.79 44.58
C MET A 75 -2.12 -16.26 44.78
N SER A 76 -0.99 -16.52 45.43
CA SER A 76 -0.66 -17.85 45.97
C SER A 76 -1.46 -18.10 47.26
N PRO A 77 -1.73 -19.36 47.65
CA PRO A 77 -2.35 -19.69 48.94
C PRO A 77 -1.52 -19.25 50.15
N ASP A 78 -0.20 -19.16 49.99
CA ASP A 78 0.69 -18.44 50.89
C ASP A 78 0.65 -16.97 50.50
N LYS A 79 0.57 -16.06 51.48
CA LYS A 79 0.33 -14.60 51.30
C LYS A 79 1.42 -13.84 50.52
N ASP A 80 2.27 -14.53 49.78
CA ASP A 80 3.26 -13.96 48.89
C ASP A 80 2.62 -13.56 47.56
N VAL A 81 2.68 -12.26 47.27
CA VAL A 81 2.24 -11.69 46.00
C VAL A 81 3.40 -11.78 45.03
N HIS A 82 3.33 -12.71 44.08
CA HIS A 82 4.18 -12.69 42.89
C HIS A 82 3.43 -11.96 41.77
N GLY A 83 3.93 -10.79 41.38
CA GLY A 83 3.40 -9.99 40.29
C GLY A 83 4.48 -9.69 39.26
N TYR A 84 4.07 -9.52 38.01
CA TYR A 84 4.91 -8.95 36.97
C TYR A 84 4.63 -7.45 36.88
N GLU A 85 5.66 -6.60 36.94
CA GLU A 85 5.49 -5.15 36.86
C GLU A 85 5.40 -4.66 35.40
N ALA A 86 6.21 -5.25 34.51
CA ALA A 86 6.22 -4.93 33.08
C ALA A 86 6.66 -6.14 32.24
N ILE A 87 6.16 -6.20 31.00
CA ILE A 87 6.63 -7.10 29.95
C ILE A 87 7.11 -6.21 28.81
N ASP A 88 8.42 -6.22 28.61
CA ASP A 88 9.05 -5.58 27.47
C ASP A 88 9.52 -6.64 26.49
N ILE A 89 9.06 -6.53 25.25
CA ILE A 89 9.53 -7.34 24.14
C ILE A 89 10.57 -6.50 23.39
N THR A 90 11.85 -6.83 23.61
CA THR A 90 13.00 -6.07 23.08
C THR A 90 13.13 -6.17 21.57
N GLU A 91 12.85 -7.34 21.00
CA GLU A 91 12.85 -7.57 19.56
C GLU A 91 11.77 -8.58 19.20
N ALA A 92 10.74 -8.13 18.51
CA ALA A 92 9.74 -8.98 17.87
C ALA A 92 9.71 -8.71 16.36
N GLU A 93 9.46 -9.75 15.58
CA GLU A 93 9.20 -9.63 14.15
C GLU A 93 7.69 -9.70 13.90
N VAL A 94 7.13 -8.63 13.34
CA VAL A 94 5.73 -8.57 12.90
C VAL A 94 5.68 -8.74 11.39
N THR A 95 4.90 -9.70 10.92
CA THR A 95 4.61 -9.88 9.49
C THR A 95 3.31 -9.16 9.15
N PHE A 96 3.39 -8.19 8.24
CA PHE A 96 2.24 -7.52 7.67
C PHE A 96 1.70 -8.36 6.52
N LEU A 97 0.42 -8.72 6.59
CA LEU A 97 -0.25 -9.59 5.61
C LEU A 97 -1.30 -8.83 4.78
N ASP A 98 -1.47 -7.54 5.04
CA ASP A 98 -2.53 -6.75 4.40
C ASP A 98 -2.09 -6.24 3.02
N GLU A 99 -1.86 -7.19 2.10
CA GLU A 99 -1.53 -6.92 0.71
C GLU A 99 -2.73 -6.41 -0.09
N LEU A 100 -2.47 -5.83 -1.27
CA LEU A 100 -3.52 -5.49 -2.24
C LEU A 100 -4.36 -6.72 -2.61
N LYS A 101 -5.68 -6.56 -2.59
CA LYS A 101 -6.65 -7.61 -2.95
C LYS A 101 -7.42 -7.19 -4.19
N ALA A 102 -7.92 -8.19 -4.94
CA ALA A 102 -8.79 -7.92 -6.07
C ALA A 102 -10.05 -7.18 -5.59
N GLY A 103 -10.41 -6.10 -6.29
CA GLY A 103 -11.49 -5.19 -5.92
C GLY A 103 -11.04 -3.95 -5.14
N ASP A 104 -9.81 -3.91 -4.62
CA ASP A 104 -9.31 -2.71 -3.92
C ASP A 104 -9.30 -1.50 -4.87
N GLU A 105 -9.89 -0.39 -4.43
CA GLU A 105 -9.73 0.91 -5.08
C GLU A 105 -8.41 1.52 -4.62
N VAL A 106 -7.55 1.89 -5.56
CA VAL A 106 -6.21 2.40 -5.28
C VAL A 106 -5.96 3.72 -5.98
N LEU A 107 -5.16 4.57 -5.33
CA LEU A 107 -4.66 5.81 -5.93
C LEU A 107 -3.36 5.50 -6.67
N VAL A 108 -3.36 5.83 -7.95
CA VAL A 108 -2.26 5.52 -8.86
C VAL A 108 -1.70 6.78 -9.47
N THR A 109 -0.38 6.88 -9.43
CA THR A 109 0.37 7.96 -10.05
C THR A 109 0.99 7.44 -11.35
N ALA A 110 0.56 7.98 -12.49
CA ALA A 110 1.21 7.72 -13.77
C ALA A 110 2.50 8.56 -13.86
N LEU A 111 3.63 7.89 -13.99
CA LEU A 111 4.96 8.50 -14.12
C LEU A 111 5.40 8.54 -15.57
N GLN A 112 6.06 9.63 -15.96
CA GLN A 112 6.66 9.82 -17.29
C GLN A 112 5.70 9.52 -18.45
N GLY A 113 4.45 9.96 -18.34
CA GLY A 113 3.43 9.74 -19.36
C GLY A 113 2.95 8.29 -19.48
N GLY A 114 2.95 7.54 -18.37
CA GLY A 114 2.36 6.19 -18.29
C GLY A 114 3.34 5.04 -18.54
N GLN A 115 4.65 5.30 -18.50
CA GLN A 115 5.67 4.24 -18.59
C GLN A 115 5.77 3.41 -17.30
N ALA A 116 5.44 4.02 -16.17
CA ALA A 116 5.34 3.35 -14.88
C ALA A 116 4.16 3.90 -14.09
N TYR A 117 3.57 3.07 -13.23
CA TYR A 117 2.45 3.40 -12.38
C TYR A 117 2.81 3.13 -10.93
N TYR A 118 2.74 4.15 -10.09
CA TYR A 118 3.04 4.03 -8.67
C TYR A 118 1.74 3.97 -7.85
N ILE A 119 1.54 2.87 -7.12
CA ILE A 119 0.42 2.71 -6.19
C ILE A 119 0.89 3.19 -4.82
N ALA A 120 0.36 4.35 -4.41
CA ALA A 120 0.74 5.00 -3.17
C ALA A 120 -0.07 4.49 -1.97
N ASP A 121 -1.38 4.33 -2.15
CA ASP A 121 -2.31 3.93 -1.08
C ASP A 121 -3.63 3.39 -1.65
N ARG A 122 -4.44 2.76 -0.79
CA ARG A 122 -5.84 2.44 -1.04
C ARG A 122 -6.71 3.69 -0.88
N VAL A 123 -7.75 3.82 -1.69
CA VAL A 123 -8.72 4.89 -1.55
C VAL A 123 -9.77 4.50 -0.52
N VAL A 124 -9.87 5.28 0.55
CA VAL A 124 -10.91 5.15 1.59
C VAL A 124 -11.82 6.37 1.53
N ARG A 125 -13.14 6.16 1.54
CA ARG A 125 -14.15 7.21 1.57
C ARG A 125 -14.87 7.13 2.92
N TYR A 126 -15.01 8.28 3.59
CA TYR A 126 -15.87 8.39 4.76
C TYR A 126 -17.32 8.54 4.30
N GLU A 127 -18.23 7.83 4.95
CA GLU A 127 -19.68 8.02 4.83
C GLU A 127 -20.19 8.96 5.93
#